data_AF-A0A1X7SSY5-F1
#
_entry.id   AF-A0A1X7SSY5-F1
#
_cell.length_a   1.000
_cell.length_b   1.000
_cell.length_c   1.000
_cell.angle_alpha   90.00
_cell.angle_beta   90.00
_cell.angle_gamma   90.00
#
_symmetry.space_group_name_H-M   'P 1'
#
loop_
_entity.id
_entity.type
_entity.pdbx_description
1 polymer ?
#
loop_
_entity_poly.entity_id
_entity_poly.type
_entity_poly.pdbx_seq_one_letter_code
_entity_poly.pdbx_strand_id
1 'polypeptide(L)'
;MCQLAYTNLANTRMTFSSHQLQSLSEAVKEDYLGLMTKFTEYDEEKYQFLHLSIQEFLAAWWIAKHEKKTEEVFKDHFDDDHFRMCLRFVAGLTHLEHESYQQYFNKQQLDLQCKREPLFRFETCHLSYFYQNPEIRINNLFLKSDHNISSDDFDNVPILFLQLLYESQNTKLCQVLAQSINNHSLCLYRVSLSLFDWLCLSYCINNSNTTWNHLHLDPVYNQSLSVFTDRLTNNSPQTQCKRLEVWLVGPTDKLIQKLLQPSLLYNIHECYCRFSSGQYVLLLQFLNLPLIEILCT
;
A
#
# COMPACT_ATOMS: atom_id res chain seq x y z
N MET A 1 1.87 -29.71 -5.04
CA MET A 1 1.73 -28.79 -3.87
C MET A 1 1.11 -27.47 -4.26
N CYS A 2 1.65 -26.75 -5.24
CA CYS A 2 1.14 -25.44 -5.66
C CYS A 2 -0.36 -25.47 -6.01
N GLN A 3 -0.81 -26.46 -6.79
CA GLN A 3 -2.24 -26.64 -7.09
C GLN A 3 -3.08 -26.89 -5.83
N LEU A 4 -2.59 -27.71 -4.90
CA LEU A 4 -3.28 -27.98 -3.63
C LEU A 4 -3.40 -26.69 -2.80
N ALA A 5 -2.33 -25.88 -2.75
CA ALA A 5 -2.33 -24.59 -2.07
C ALA A 5 -3.37 -23.64 -2.68
N TYR A 6 -3.41 -23.53 -4.01
CA TYR A 6 -4.40 -22.73 -4.72
C TYR A 6 -5.83 -23.21 -4.46
N THR A 7 -6.11 -24.49 -4.65
CA THR A 7 -7.45 -25.05 -4.42
C THR A 7 -7.91 -24.83 -2.99
N ASN A 8 -7.04 -25.02 -2.00
CA ASN A 8 -7.41 -24.79 -0.60
C ASN A 8 -7.60 -23.30 -0.31
N LEU A 9 -6.77 -22.41 -0.85
CA LEU A 9 -6.95 -20.96 -0.72
C LEU A 9 -8.28 -20.51 -1.33
N ALA A 10 -8.59 -20.95 -2.55
CA ALA A 10 -9.84 -20.65 -3.24
C ALA A 10 -11.10 -21.18 -2.52
N ASN A 11 -10.95 -22.22 -1.70
CA ASN A 11 -12.03 -22.78 -0.89
C ASN A 11 -12.00 -22.30 0.58
N THR A 12 -11.14 -21.32 0.91
CA THR A 12 -10.95 -20.79 2.27
C THR A 12 -10.62 -21.88 3.30
N ARG A 13 -9.82 -22.87 2.89
CA ARG A 13 -9.36 -23.99 3.72
C ARG A 13 -7.89 -23.84 4.06
N MET A 14 -7.57 -24.03 5.34
CA MET A 14 -6.18 -24.06 5.85
C MET A 14 -5.71 -25.48 6.15
N THR A 15 -6.66 -26.40 6.35
CA THR A 15 -6.38 -27.79 6.71
C THR A 15 -6.94 -28.73 5.63
N PHE A 16 -6.28 -29.85 5.42
CA PHE A 16 -6.67 -30.87 4.44
C PHE A 16 -6.32 -32.27 4.93
N SER A 17 -7.02 -33.27 4.39
CA SER A 17 -6.83 -34.68 4.77
C SER A 17 -5.73 -35.36 3.95
N SER A 18 -5.27 -36.52 4.45
CA SER A 18 -4.32 -37.38 3.73
C SER A 18 -4.79 -37.76 2.32
N HIS A 19 -6.10 -37.91 2.11
CA HIS A 19 -6.69 -38.20 0.80
C HIS A 19 -6.35 -37.12 -0.24
N GLN A 20 -6.38 -35.85 0.15
CA GLN A 20 -6.05 -34.74 -0.75
C GLN A 20 -4.55 -34.75 -1.14
N LEU A 21 -3.70 -35.36 -0.32
CA LEU A 21 -2.26 -35.50 -0.57
C LEU A 21 -1.88 -36.68 -1.46
N GLN A 22 -2.79 -37.61 -1.73
CA GLN A 22 -2.52 -38.75 -2.62
C GLN A 22 -2.13 -38.31 -4.04
N SER A 23 -2.63 -37.14 -4.46
CA SER A 23 -2.33 -36.50 -5.75
C SER A 23 -0.89 -35.96 -5.86
N LEU A 24 -0.14 -35.86 -4.77
CA LEU A 24 1.24 -35.39 -4.79
C LEU A 24 2.20 -36.48 -5.29
N SER A 25 3.22 -36.07 -6.06
CA SER A 25 4.27 -36.98 -6.52
C SER A 25 5.10 -37.54 -5.37
N GLU A 26 5.70 -38.72 -5.56
CA GLU A 26 6.51 -39.38 -4.52
C GLU A 26 7.70 -38.53 -4.05
N ALA A 27 8.31 -37.76 -4.95
CA ALA A 27 9.41 -36.83 -4.62
C ALA A 27 9.01 -35.72 -3.63
N VAL A 28 7.71 -35.48 -3.45
CA VAL A 28 7.18 -34.50 -2.49
C VAL A 28 6.77 -35.18 -1.18
N LYS A 29 6.68 -36.51 -1.12
CA LYS A 29 6.23 -37.24 0.08
C LYS A 29 7.35 -37.43 1.12
N GLU A 30 8.61 -37.20 0.75
CA GLU A 30 9.69 -37.05 1.72
C GLU A 30 9.55 -35.71 2.44
N ASP A 31 8.92 -35.75 3.61
CA ASP A 31 8.73 -34.63 4.55
C ASP A 31 8.00 -33.40 3.97
N TYR A 32 7.34 -33.51 2.82
CA TYR A 32 6.64 -32.39 2.16
C TYR A 32 7.54 -31.15 1.96
N LEU A 33 8.83 -31.40 1.73
CA LEU A 33 9.88 -30.37 1.63
C LEU A 33 9.99 -29.48 2.88
N GLY A 34 9.50 -29.95 4.02
CA GLY A 34 9.43 -29.19 5.26
C GLY A 34 8.44 -28.01 5.21
N LEU A 35 7.47 -27.99 4.28
CA LEU A 35 6.51 -26.89 4.13
C LEU A 35 5.15 -27.14 4.77
N MET A 36 4.93 -28.35 5.27
CA MET A 36 3.67 -28.78 5.89
C MET A 36 3.92 -29.34 7.28
N THR A 37 2.90 -29.23 8.12
CA THR A 37 2.85 -29.93 9.41
C THR A 37 1.65 -30.86 9.44
N LYS A 38 1.77 -31.91 10.23
CA LYS A 38 0.75 -32.91 10.49
C LYS A 38 0.29 -32.79 11.94
N PHE A 39 -1.01 -32.88 12.16
CA PHE A 39 -1.60 -32.97 13.48
C PHE A 39 -2.82 -33.89 13.47
N THR A 40 -3.27 -34.32 14.65
CA THR A 40 -4.45 -35.17 14.79
C THR A 40 -5.61 -34.33 15.30
N GLU A 41 -6.75 -34.41 14.64
CA GLU A 41 -7.99 -33.75 15.03
C GLU A 41 -9.13 -34.78 14.98
N TYR A 42 -9.79 -35.05 16.12
CA TYR A 42 -10.83 -36.08 16.24
C TYR A 42 -10.42 -37.46 15.70
N ASP A 43 -9.22 -37.91 16.06
CA ASP A 43 -8.60 -39.17 15.61
C ASP A 43 -8.33 -39.25 14.09
N GLU A 44 -8.50 -38.15 13.35
CA GLU A 44 -8.13 -38.04 11.94
C GLU A 44 -6.82 -37.27 11.75
N GLU A 45 -5.96 -37.77 10.86
CA GLU A 45 -4.74 -37.05 10.48
C GLU A 45 -5.08 -35.89 9.54
N LYS A 46 -4.74 -34.68 9.98
CA LYS A 46 -4.88 -33.44 9.23
C LYS A 46 -3.50 -32.85 8.92
N TYR A 47 -3.47 -32.10 7.83
CA TYR A 47 -2.28 -31.42 7.34
C TYR A 47 -2.61 -29.96 7.09
N GLN A 48 -1.61 -29.11 7.30
CA GLN A 48 -1.67 -27.70 6.93
C GLN A 48 -0.28 -27.24 6.49
N PHE A 49 -0.22 -26.15 5.74
CA PHE A 49 1.05 -25.48 5.50
C PHE A 49 1.59 -24.89 6.81
N LEU A 50 2.92 -24.80 6.95
CA LEU A 50 3.55 -24.24 8.16
C LEU A 50 3.06 -22.83 8.49
N HIS A 51 2.71 -22.04 7.48
CA HIS A 51 2.16 -20.71 7.63
C HIS A 51 1.25 -20.38 6.45
N LEU A 52 0.24 -19.53 6.67
CA LEU A 52 -0.71 -19.13 5.61
C LEU A 52 0.02 -18.47 4.42
N SER A 53 1.03 -17.64 4.68
CA SER A 53 1.81 -17.02 3.60
C SER A 53 2.55 -18.03 2.70
N ILE A 54 2.89 -19.21 3.21
CA ILE A 54 3.48 -20.29 2.39
C ILE A 54 2.40 -20.86 1.46
N GLN A 55 1.17 -21.06 1.96
CA GLN A 55 0.03 -21.47 1.14
C GLN A 55 -0.26 -20.42 0.06
N GLU A 56 -0.31 -19.14 0.42
CA GLU A 56 -0.56 -18.02 -0.50
C GLU A 56 0.54 -17.90 -1.56
N PHE A 57 1.81 -18.05 -1.17
CA PHE A 57 2.93 -18.04 -2.11
C PHE A 57 2.90 -19.23 -3.08
N LEU A 58 2.64 -20.44 -2.59
CA LEU A 58 2.53 -21.62 -3.44
C LEU A 58 1.31 -21.55 -4.37
N ALA A 59 0.21 -20.97 -3.90
CA ALA A 59 -0.96 -20.65 -4.73
C ALA A 59 -0.59 -19.64 -5.81
N ALA A 60 0.12 -18.56 -5.46
CA ALA A 60 0.59 -17.57 -6.44
C ALA A 60 1.52 -18.18 -7.48
N TRP A 61 2.40 -19.09 -7.08
CA TRP A 61 3.25 -19.83 -8.01
C TRP A 61 2.45 -20.71 -8.97
N TRP A 62 1.38 -21.35 -8.49
CA TRP A 62 0.47 -22.09 -9.35
C TRP A 62 -0.20 -21.18 -10.38
N ILE A 63 -0.71 -20.03 -9.94
CA ILE A 63 -1.36 -19.04 -10.78
C ILE A 63 -0.39 -18.54 -11.85
N ALA A 64 0.79 -18.04 -11.44
CA ALA A 64 1.80 -17.46 -12.32
C ALA A 64 2.28 -18.42 -13.43
N LYS A 65 2.26 -19.74 -13.18
CA LYS A 65 2.63 -20.75 -14.19
C LYS A 65 1.54 -21.02 -15.23
N HIS A 66 0.31 -20.57 -15.00
CA HIS A 66 -0.82 -20.76 -15.91
C HIS A 66 -1.19 -19.44 -16.59
N GLU A 67 -0.26 -18.83 -17.32
CA GLU A 67 -0.33 -17.50 -17.97
C GLU A 67 -1.75 -17.03 -18.38
N LYS A 68 -2.47 -17.79 -19.21
CA LYS A 68 -3.84 -17.43 -19.65
C LYS A 68 -4.87 -17.38 -18.54
N LYS A 69 -4.74 -18.25 -17.54
CA LYS A 69 -5.61 -18.28 -16.35
C LYS A 69 -5.16 -17.26 -15.30
N THR A 70 -3.91 -16.80 -15.33
CA THR A 70 -3.38 -15.82 -14.37
C THR A 70 -4.25 -14.58 -14.34
N GLU A 71 -4.58 -14.05 -15.51
CA GLU A 71 -5.35 -12.80 -15.65
C GLU A 71 -6.82 -12.99 -15.26
N GLU A 72 -7.41 -14.15 -15.56
CA GLU A 72 -8.76 -14.55 -15.14
C GLU A 72 -8.82 -14.68 -13.61
N VAL A 73 -7.89 -15.41 -13.01
CA VAL A 73 -7.80 -15.58 -11.56
C VAL A 73 -7.54 -14.24 -10.87
N PHE A 74 -6.68 -13.40 -11.44
CA PHE A 74 -6.44 -12.06 -10.91
C PHE A 74 -7.72 -11.23 -10.92
N LYS A 75 -8.51 -11.31 -12.02
CA LYS A 75 -9.81 -10.63 -12.14
C LYS A 75 -10.81 -11.12 -11.11
N ASP A 76 -10.96 -12.44 -10.99
CA ASP A 76 -12.00 -13.06 -10.18
C ASP A 76 -11.76 -12.86 -8.68
N HIS A 77 -10.50 -12.71 -8.27
CA HIS A 77 -10.10 -12.55 -6.88
C HIS A 77 -9.57 -11.16 -6.52
N PHE A 78 -9.65 -10.17 -7.42
CA PHE A 78 -9.07 -8.84 -7.18
C PHE A 78 -9.63 -8.18 -5.90
N ASP A 79 -10.95 -8.28 -5.71
CA ASP A 79 -11.67 -7.73 -4.56
C ASP A 79 -11.84 -8.75 -3.41
N ASP A 80 -11.18 -9.92 -3.49
CA ASP A 80 -11.22 -10.94 -2.44
C ASP A 80 -10.09 -10.70 -1.43
N ASP A 81 -10.45 -10.26 -0.22
CA ASP A 81 -9.50 -9.99 0.86
C ASP A 81 -8.62 -11.21 1.20
N HIS A 82 -9.10 -12.44 1.01
CA HIS A 82 -8.33 -13.67 1.26
C HIS A 82 -7.21 -13.87 0.24
N PHE A 83 -7.32 -13.26 -0.94
CA PHE A 83 -6.34 -13.39 -2.01
C PHE A 83 -5.31 -12.27 -2.02
N ARG A 84 -5.42 -11.24 -1.19
CA ARG A 84 -4.54 -10.05 -1.27
C ARG A 84 -3.06 -10.36 -1.20
N MET A 85 -2.63 -11.18 -0.24
CA MET A 85 -1.25 -11.63 -0.15
C MET A 85 -0.85 -12.52 -1.33
N CYS A 86 -1.74 -13.39 -1.78
CA CYS A 86 -1.52 -14.21 -2.98
C CYS A 86 -1.32 -13.34 -4.23
N LEU A 87 -2.17 -12.33 -4.45
CA LEU A 87 -2.06 -11.41 -5.59
C LEU A 87 -0.81 -10.55 -5.54
N ARG A 88 -0.32 -10.17 -4.35
CA ARG A 88 1.00 -9.53 -4.19
C ARG A 88 2.13 -10.44 -4.69
N PHE A 89 2.10 -11.73 -4.33
CA PHE A 89 3.06 -12.69 -4.88
C PHE A 89 2.87 -12.91 -6.37
N VAL A 90 1.64 -12.97 -6.89
CA VAL A 90 1.38 -13.05 -8.34
C VAL A 90 1.99 -11.84 -9.04
N ALA A 91 1.81 -10.62 -8.50
CA ALA A 91 2.41 -9.41 -9.04
C ALA A 91 3.93 -9.50 -9.09
N GLY A 92 4.59 -9.94 -8.02
CA GLY A 92 6.05 -10.13 -7.99
C GLY A 92 6.57 -11.24 -8.91
N LEU A 93 5.81 -12.32 -9.09
CA LEU A 93 6.21 -13.46 -9.93
C LEU A 93 6.01 -13.21 -11.43
N THR A 94 5.05 -12.35 -11.79
CA THR A 94 4.63 -12.12 -13.19
C THR A 94 5.00 -10.74 -13.69
N HIS A 95 5.46 -9.85 -12.81
CA HIS A 95 5.69 -8.43 -13.06
C HIS A 95 4.48 -7.68 -13.65
N LEU A 96 3.30 -8.30 -13.64
CA LEU A 96 2.07 -7.80 -14.27
C LEU A 96 2.34 -7.25 -15.69
N GLU A 97 3.15 -7.95 -16.49
CA GLU A 97 3.62 -7.45 -17.80
C GLU A 97 2.51 -7.33 -18.85
N HIS A 98 1.50 -8.20 -18.76
CA HIS A 98 0.42 -8.24 -19.74
C HIS A 98 -0.43 -6.96 -19.68
N GLU A 99 -0.82 -6.44 -20.85
CA GLU A 99 -1.52 -5.15 -20.94
C GLU A 99 -2.91 -5.15 -20.30
N SER A 100 -3.52 -6.34 -20.16
CA SER A 100 -4.81 -6.50 -19.47
C SER A 100 -4.79 -6.01 -18.03
N TYR A 101 -3.62 -5.95 -17.35
CA TYR A 101 -3.54 -5.43 -15.99
C TYR A 101 -3.76 -3.92 -15.89
N GLN A 102 -3.54 -3.16 -16.98
CA GLN A 102 -3.71 -1.70 -16.96
C GLN A 102 -5.14 -1.28 -16.59
N GLN A 103 -6.15 -2.11 -16.91
CA GLN A 103 -7.55 -1.81 -16.60
C GLN A 103 -7.81 -1.67 -15.08
N TYR A 104 -7.03 -2.34 -14.23
CA TYR A 104 -7.18 -2.26 -12.78
C TYR A 104 -6.61 -0.95 -12.22
N PHE A 105 -5.59 -0.40 -12.86
CA PHE A 105 -4.91 0.84 -12.43
C PHE A 105 -5.47 2.08 -13.13
N ASN A 106 -6.15 1.94 -14.27
CA ASN A 106 -6.79 3.03 -14.99
C ASN A 106 -8.18 3.35 -14.42
N LYS A 107 -8.22 3.77 -13.14
CA LYS A 107 -9.48 4.10 -12.46
C LYS A 107 -9.66 5.62 -12.38
N GLN A 108 -10.50 6.15 -13.26
CA GLN A 108 -10.94 7.57 -13.24
C GLN A 108 -11.85 7.92 -12.05
N GLN A 109 -12.27 6.92 -11.26
CA GLN A 109 -13.24 7.07 -10.16
C GLN A 109 -12.64 6.86 -8.76
N LEU A 110 -11.31 6.77 -8.63
CA LEU A 110 -10.72 6.81 -7.29
C LEU A 110 -10.94 8.23 -6.72
N ASP A 111 -11.96 8.42 -5.89
CA ASP A 111 -12.20 9.66 -5.14
C ASP A 111 -11.13 9.80 -4.05
N LEU A 112 -9.91 10.10 -4.48
CA LEU A 112 -8.75 10.34 -3.62
C LEU A 112 -8.69 11.81 -3.17
N GLN A 113 -9.69 12.63 -3.53
CA GLN A 113 -9.69 14.04 -3.21
C GLN A 113 -9.89 14.24 -1.71
N CYS A 114 -9.05 15.10 -1.11
CA CYS A 114 -9.34 15.60 0.23
C CYS A 114 -10.57 16.50 0.13
N LYS A 115 -11.71 16.11 0.71
CA LYS A 115 -12.86 17.01 0.83
C LYS A 115 -12.49 18.11 1.83
N ARG A 116 -12.46 19.35 1.33
CA ARG A 116 -11.93 20.53 2.02
C ARG A 116 -12.80 20.90 3.22
N GLU A 117 -12.19 21.16 4.38
CA GLU A 117 -12.80 22.01 5.41
C GLU A 117 -12.29 23.46 5.26
N PRO A 118 -13.13 24.49 5.48
CA PRO A 118 -12.68 25.85 5.72
C PRO A 118 -11.89 25.89 7.04
N LEU A 119 -10.77 26.61 7.05
CA LEU A 119 -9.75 26.68 8.13
C LEU A 119 -10.26 27.07 9.55
N PHE A 120 -11.57 27.29 9.76
CA PHE A 120 -12.18 27.59 11.05
C PHE A 120 -13.61 27.06 11.15
N ARG A 121 -13.78 25.74 11.32
CA ARG A 121 -14.91 25.13 12.05
C ARG A 121 -14.64 23.65 12.24
N PHE A 122 -14.73 23.21 13.49
CA PHE A 122 -14.79 21.80 13.83
C PHE A 122 -15.99 21.18 13.10
N GLU A 123 -15.76 20.27 12.13
CA GLU A 123 -16.46 18.98 11.92
C GLU A 123 -16.37 18.46 10.46
N THR A 124 -15.74 17.27 10.37
CA THR A 124 -15.79 16.23 9.31
C THR A 124 -15.23 16.51 7.91
N CYS A 125 -13.97 16.14 7.69
CA CYS A 125 -13.47 15.68 6.39
C CYS A 125 -14.09 14.32 6.04
N HIS A 126 -14.61 14.17 4.82
CA HIS A 126 -14.90 12.84 4.27
C HIS A 126 -13.57 12.14 3.93
N LEU A 127 -13.38 10.98 4.56
CA LEU A 127 -12.16 10.19 4.55
C LEU A 127 -12.01 9.43 3.22
N SER A 128 -10.78 9.36 2.73
CA SER A 128 -10.34 8.50 1.63
C SER A 128 -9.82 7.16 2.18
N TYR A 129 -10.10 6.10 1.42
CA TYR A 129 -10.21 4.72 1.90
C TYR A 129 -8.92 3.96 2.17
N PHE A 130 -8.68 3.54 3.42
CA PHE A 130 -7.60 2.61 3.80
C PHE A 130 -7.82 1.97 5.19
N TYR A 131 -7.71 0.63 5.32
CA TYR A 131 -7.74 -0.10 6.60
C TYR A 131 -6.35 -0.45 7.16
N GLN A 132 -6.35 -0.79 8.45
CA GLN A 132 -5.24 -1.09 9.36
C GLN A 132 -4.67 -2.50 9.20
N ASN A 133 -3.35 -2.61 9.33
CA ASN A 133 -2.65 -3.88 9.52
C ASN A 133 -2.99 -4.48 10.91
N PRO A 134 -3.41 -5.76 11.03
CA PRO A 134 -3.71 -6.38 12.32
C PRO A 134 -2.48 -6.52 13.27
N GLU A 135 -1.26 -6.29 12.80
CA GLU A 135 -0.05 -6.31 13.64
C GLU A 135 0.27 -4.97 14.34
N ILE A 136 -0.43 -3.87 14.02
CA ILE A 136 -0.20 -2.55 14.64
C ILE A 136 -1.33 -2.24 15.64
N ARG A 137 -1.44 -3.05 16.69
CA ARG A 137 -2.13 -2.64 17.94
C ARG A 137 -1.14 -1.89 18.82
N ILE A 138 -0.73 -0.69 18.43
CA ILE A 138 0.11 0.17 19.27
C ILE A 138 -0.63 1.48 19.56
N ASN A 139 -1.25 1.51 20.75
CA ASN A 139 -1.57 2.68 21.57
C ASN A 139 -2.41 3.81 20.97
N ASN A 140 -3.71 3.53 20.76
CA ASN A 140 -4.77 4.54 20.74
C ASN A 140 -5.03 5.11 22.16
N LEU A 141 -4.06 5.79 22.76
CA LEU A 141 -4.20 6.42 24.09
C LEU A 141 -4.19 7.95 24.07
N PHE A 142 -4.12 8.59 22.91
CA PHE A 142 -4.37 10.03 22.78
C PHE A 142 -5.27 10.26 21.58
N LEU A 143 -6.38 10.98 21.79
CA LEU A 143 -7.48 11.30 20.85
C LEU A 143 -8.75 10.42 21.00
N LYS A 144 -9.29 10.33 22.22
CA LYS A 144 -10.74 10.40 22.40
C LYS A 144 -11.16 11.87 22.28
N SER A 145 -11.60 12.26 21.09
CA SER A 145 -12.49 13.39 20.89
C SER A 145 -13.63 12.90 20.01
N ASP A 146 -14.83 13.05 20.54
CA ASP A 146 -16.08 12.49 20.06
C ASP A 146 -16.28 12.66 18.55
N HIS A 147 -16.55 11.55 17.87
CA HIS A 147 -17.69 11.32 16.98
C HIS A 147 -17.55 9.93 16.36
N ASN A 148 -18.48 9.04 16.75
CA ASN A 148 -18.65 7.70 16.20
C ASN A 148 -19.03 7.77 14.72
N ILE A 149 -18.04 7.89 13.84
CA ILE A 149 -18.19 7.47 12.44
C ILE A 149 -17.61 6.06 12.41
N SER A 150 -18.50 5.08 12.30
CA SER A 150 -18.17 3.66 12.14
C SER A 150 -17.06 3.55 11.09
N SER A 151 -15.95 2.95 11.49
CA SER A 151 -14.77 2.74 10.68
C SER A 151 -14.92 1.54 9.73
N ASP A 152 -16.16 1.18 9.37
CA ASP A 152 -16.49 -0.05 8.65
C ASP A 152 -16.69 0.16 7.14
N ASP A 153 -16.71 1.41 6.66
CA ASP A 153 -16.92 1.74 5.23
C ASP A 153 -15.60 1.97 4.44
N PHE A 154 -14.46 1.48 4.92
CA PHE A 154 -13.16 1.71 4.28
C PHE A 154 -12.79 0.66 3.22
N ASP A 155 -13.11 0.91 1.96
CA ASP A 155 -12.68 0.09 0.82
C ASP A 155 -11.14 0.05 0.66
N ASN A 156 -10.57 -1.12 0.92
CA ASN A 156 -9.15 -1.46 0.95
C ASN A 156 -8.34 -1.30 -0.36
N VAL A 157 -8.98 -0.84 -1.41
CA VAL A 157 -8.54 -0.92 -2.79
C VAL A 157 -7.29 -0.07 -3.09
N PRO A 158 -7.12 1.17 -2.55
CA PRO A 158 -5.98 2.00 -2.94
C PRO A 158 -4.61 1.57 -2.39
N ILE A 159 -4.51 0.97 -1.18
CA ILE A 159 -3.22 0.45 -0.65
C ILE A 159 -2.78 -0.75 -1.48
N LEU A 160 -3.72 -1.63 -1.82
CA LEU A 160 -3.41 -2.84 -2.58
C LEU A 160 -2.78 -2.47 -3.93
N PHE A 161 -3.25 -1.43 -4.60
CA PHE A 161 -2.60 -0.94 -5.82
C PHE A 161 -1.14 -0.58 -5.60
N LEU A 162 -0.82 0.20 -4.58
CA LEU A 162 0.57 0.58 -4.28
C LEU A 162 1.43 -0.66 -4.01
N GLN A 163 0.91 -1.62 -3.26
CA GLN A 163 1.60 -2.87 -2.97
C GLN A 163 1.83 -3.70 -4.24
N LEU A 164 0.82 -3.84 -5.10
CA LEU A 164 0.94 -4.57 -6.37
C LEU A 164 1.95 -3.89 -7.32
N LEU A 165 1.95 -2.56 -7.39
CA LEU A 165 2.95 -1.80 -8.16
C LEU A 165 4.37 -2.03 -7.64
N TYR A 166 4.53 -2.00 -6.31
CA TYR A 166 5.82 -2.28 -5.69
C TYR A 166 6.26 -3.72 -5.95
N GLU A 167 5.43 -4.72 -5.67
CA GLU A 167 5.82 -6.12 -5.84
C GLU A 167 6.12 -6.44 -7.31
N SER A 168 5.31 -5.96 -8.26
CA SER A 168 5.54 -6.17 -9.69
C SER A 168 6.78 -5.48 -10.24
N GLN A 169 7.24 -4.41 -9.58
CA GLN A 169 8.30 -3.53 -10.07
C GLN A 169 8.00 -2.95 -11.47
N ASN A 170 6.72 -2.85 -11.86
CA ASN A 170 6.31 -2.42 -13.19
C ASN A 170 6.09 -0.90 -13.24
N THR A 171 7.09 -0.18 -13.76
CA THR A 171 7.06 1.28 -13.85
C THR A 171 6.01 1.82 -14.82
N LYS A 172 5.63 1.05 -15.86
CA LYS A 172 4.55 1.42 -16.79
C LYS A 172 3.22 1.48 -16.07
N LEU A 173 2.95 0.55 -15.14
CA LEU A 173 1.73 0.57 -14.33
C LEU A 173 1.71 1.74 -13.33
N CYS A 174 2.86 2.14 -12.77
CA CYS A 174 2.95 3.34 -11.95
C CYS A 174 2.53 4.59 -12.74
N GLN A 175 2.96 4.69 -14.01
CA GLN A 175 2.58 5.79 -14.89
C GLN A 175 1.09 5.75 -15.23
N VAL A 176 0.54 4.57 -15.53
CA VAL A 176 -0.90 4.39 -15.80
C VAL A 176 -1.74 4.84 -14.61
N LEU A 177 -1.41 4.39 -13.39
CA LEU A 177 -2.11 4.81 -12.18
C LEU A 177 -2.03 6.33 -12.02
N ALA A 178 -0.82 6.89 -12.08
CA ALA A 178 -0.61 8.31 -11.85
C ALA A 178 -1.27 9.22 -12.90
N GLN A 179 -1.34 8.77 -14.16
CA GLN A 179 -2.09 9.44 -15.22
C GLN A 179 -3.60 9.40 -14.96
N SER A 180 -4.12 8.27 -14.49
CA SER A 180 -5.56 8.13 -14.22
C SER A 180 -6.08 9.06 -13.11
N ILE A 181 -5.21 9.44 -12.18
CA ILE A 181 -5.52 10.33 -11.05
C ILE A 181 -4.83 11.70 -11.16
N ASN A 182 -4.33 12.06 -12.35
CA ASN A 182 -3.51 13.26 -12.53
C ASN A 182 -4.20 14.57 -12.09
N ASN A 183 -5.52 14.63 -12.18
CA ASN A 183 -6.36 15.76 -11.81
C ASN A 183 -6.91 15.66 -10.38
N HIS A 184 -6.50 14.66 -9.62
CA HIS A 184 -6.99 14.40 -8.28
C HIS A 184 -5.87 14.61 -7.26
N SER A 185 -6.28 14.82 -6.01
CA SER A 185 -5.34 14.76 -4.88
C SER A 185 -5.12 13.30 -4.51
N LEU A 186 -3.97 12.96 -3.93
CA LEU A 186 -3.80 11.72 -3.16
C LEU A 186 -3.94 12.06 -1.69
N CYS A 187 -5.08 11.74 -1.10
CA CYS A 187 -5.36 11.99 0.32
C CYS A 187 -5.14 10.75 1.16
N LEU A 188 -4.21 10.81 2.13
CA LEU A 188 -3.92 9.75 3.09
C LEU A 188 -4.24 10.20 4.52
N TYR A 189 -5.25 11.05 4.69
CA TYR A 189 -5.63 11.65 5.99
C TYR A 189 -6.17 10.60 6.96
N ARG A 190 -5.58 10.53 8.16
CA ARG A 190 -5.85 9.54 9.23
C ARG A 190 -5.69 8.09 8.80
N VAL A 191 -4.88 7.85 7.78
CA VAL A 191 -4.60 6.51 7.29
C VAL A 191 -3.39 5.95 8.03
N SER A 192 -3.56 4.81 8.70
CA SER A 192 -2.46 4.12 9.36
C SER A 192 -1.71 3.22 8.37
N LEU A 193 -0.71 3.78 7.70
CA LEU A 193 0.18 3.05 6.80
C LEU A 193 1.32 2.34 7.54
N SER A 194 1.58 1.07 7.20
CA SER A 194 2.77 0.36 7.66
C SER A 194 4.04 0.90 6.99
N LEU A 195 5.22 0.57 7.52
CA LEU A 195 6.49 0.93 6.89
C LEU A 195 6.59 0.39 5.45
N PHE A 196 6.02 -0.78 5.19
CA PHE A 196 5.96 -1.35 3.85
C PHE A 196 5.06 -0.54 2.92
N ASP A 197 3.93 -0.02 3.40
CA ASP A 197 3.05 0.81 2.58
C ASP A 197 3.71 2.15 2.21
N TRP A 198 4.45 2.76 3.14
CA TRP A 198 5.27 3.95 2.86
C TRP A 198 6.34 3.68 1.80
N LEU A 199 6.92 2.49 1.80
CA LEU A 199 7.88 2.04 0.78
C LEU A 199 7.20 1.86 -0.60
N CYS A 200 5.99 1.32 -0.62
CA CYS A 200 5.20 1.16 -1.83
C CYS A 200 4.78 2.52 -2.42
N LEU A 201 4.35 3.44 -1.55
CA LEU A 201 3.99 4.80 -1.93
C LEU A 201 5.18 5.55 -2.54
N SER A 202 6.36 5.50 -1.89
CA SER A 202 7.55 6.18 -2.40
C SER A 202 7.99 5.61 -3.75
N TYR A 203 7.90 4.29 -3.94
CA TYR A 203 8.14 3.66 -5.24
C TYR A 203 7.16 4.13 -6.32
N CYS A 204 5.86 4.17 -6.02
CA CYS A 204 4.84 4.62 -6.98
C CYS A 204 5.08 6.08 -7.39
N ILE A 205 5.29 6.97 -6.42
CA ILE A 205 5.57 8.39 -6.69
C ILE A 205 6.84 8.53 -7.53
N ASN A 206 7.95 7.89 -7.12
CA ASN A 206 9.23 8.02 -7.80
C ASN A 206 9.17 7.57 -9.27
N ASN A 207 8.33 6.57 -9.60
CA ASN A 207 8.19 6.01 -10.95
C ASN A 207 6.96 6.53 -11.72
N SER A 208 6.19 7.45 -11.14
CA SER A 208 4.93 7.95 -11.73
C SER A 208 5.12 8.79 -12.99
N ASN A 209 6.30 9.40 -13.15
CA ASN A 209 6.64 10.26 -14.28
C ASN A 209 5.60 11.37 -14.56
N THR A 210 5.03 11.94 -13.49
CA THR A 210 4.00 12.98 -13.59
C THR A 210 4.14 14.03 -12.50
N THR A 211 3.47 15.16 -12.68
CA THR A 211 3.29 16.16 -11.64
C THR A 211 2.05 15.84 -10.81
N TRP A 212 2.25 15.49 -9.55
CA TRP A 212 1.19 15.32 -8.56
C TRP A 212 0.59 16.67 -8.21
N ASN A 213 -0.72 16.83 -8.41
CA ASN A 213 -1.39 18.09 -8.10
C ASN A 213 -1.43 18.35 -6.59
N HIS A 214 -1.72 17.33 -5.79
CA HIS A 214 -1.77 17.45 -4.34
C HIS A 214 -1.48 16.11 -3.67
N LEU A 215 -0.54 16.09 -2.73
CA LEU A 215 -0.25 14.99 -1.83
C LEU A 215 -0.59 15.41 -0.40
N HIS A 216 -1.52 14.73 0.26
CA HIS A 216 -1.83 14.93 1.67
C HIS A 216 -1.44 13.69 2.48
N LEU A 217 -0.42 13.82 3.30
CA LEU A 217 0.21 12.76 4.10
C LEU A 217 -0.03 13.04 5.59
N ASP A 218 -1.00 12.38 6.21
CA ASP A 218 -1.32 12.66 7.62
C ASP A 218 -1.87 11.41 8.34
N PRO A 219 -1.29 10.93 9.47
CA PRO A 219 -0.08 11.42 10.16
C PRO A 219 1.19 10.67 9.73
N VAL A 220 2.33 11.36 9.77
CA VAL A 220 3.65 10.80 9.40
C VAL A 220 4.61 10.83 10.60
N TYR A 221 4.98 9.64 11.07
CA TYR A 221 5.98 9.44 12.12
C TYR A 221 7.41 9.41 11.55
N ASN A 222 8.42 9.61 12.40
CA ASN A 222 9.83 9.64 11.99
C ASN A 222 10.30 8.42 11.19
N GLN A 223 9.89 7.21 11.58
CA GLN A 223 10.28 5.99 10.87
C GLN A 223 9.66 5.93 9.47
N SER A 224 8.35 6.22 9.38
CA SER A 224 7.62 6.34 8.12
C SER A 224 8.22 7.40 7.21
N LEU A 225 8.56 8.57 7.75
CA LEU A 225 9.18 9.65 7.00
C LEU A 225 10.56 9.25 6.44
N SER A 226 11.36 8.51 7.22
CA SER A 226 12.64 8.00 6.73
C SER A 226 12.43 7.04 5.56
N VAL A 227 11.56 6.04 5.72
CA VAL A 227 11.27 5.06 4.65
C VAL A 227 10.72 5.73 3.39
N PHE A 228 9.82 6.70 3.57
CA PHE A 228 9.25 7.46 2.48
C PHE A 228 10.32 8.25 1.71
N THR A 229 11.18 8.98 2.42
CA THR A 229 12.18 9.86 1.81
C THR A 229 13.39 9.13 1.23
N ASP A 230 13.81 8.00 1.81
CA ASP A 230 15.01 7.28 1.39
C ASP A 230 14.95 6.73 -0.05
N ARG A 231 13.74 6.51 -0.60
CA ARG A 231 13.53 6.04 -1.97
C ARG A 231 13.07 7.10 -2.96
N LEU A 232 12.81 8.33 -2.51
CA LEU A 232 12.52 9.46 -3.41
C LEU A 232 13.84 9.97 -3.99
N THR A 233 14.30 9.31 -5.04
CA THR A 233 15.54 9.66 -5.73
C THR A 233 15.36 10.91 -6.59
N ASN A 234 16.41 11.72 -6.77
CA ASN A 234 16.41 12.90 -7.64
C ASN A 234 16.41 12.56 -9.15
N ASN A 235 15.90 11.40 -9.52
CA ASN A 235 16.27 10.75 -10.79
C ASN A 235 15.39 11.17 -11.98
N SER A 236 14.26 11.86 -11.77
CA SER A 236 13.50 12.41 -12.88
C SER A 236 12.95 13.80 -12.55
N PRO A 237 13.34 14.85 -13.31
CA PRO A 237 12.75 16.18 -13.17
C PRO A 237 11.25 16.22 -13.54
N GLN A 238 10.70 15.13 -14.10
CA GLN A 238 9.30 15.04 -14.51
C GLN A 238 8.36 14.69 -13.34
N THR A 239 8.87 14.00 -12.31
CA THR A 239 8.10 13.69 -11.10
C THR A 239 8.17 14.87 -10.14
N GLN A 240 7.06 15.60 -9.99
CA GLN A 240 6.98 16.80 -9.15
C GLN A 240 5.70 16.78 -8.32
N CYS A 241 5.63 17.62 -7.29
CA CYS A 241 4.44 17.85 -6.49
C CYS A 241 4.12 19.34 -6.45
N LYS A 242 2.90 19.74 -6.82
CA LYS A 242 2.47 21.15 -6.74
C LYS A 242 2.07 21.55 -5.33
N ARG A 243 1.38 20.68 -4.60
CA ARG A 243 0.91 20.92 -3.24
C ARG A 243 1.23 19.74 -2.34
N LEU A 244 1.95 19.96 -1.24
CA LEU A 244 2.18 18.98 -0.18
C LEU A 244 1.50 19.45 1.11
N GLU A 245 0.67 18.60 1.70
CA GLU A 245 0.14 18.78 3.05
C GLU A 245 0.61 17.60 3.90
N VAL A 246 1.27 17.87 5.03
CA VAL A 246 1.85 16.82 5.86
C VAL A 246 1.73 17.13 7.36
N TRP A 247 1.23 16.18 8.15
CA TRP A 247 1.32 16.24 9.61
C TRP A 247 2.48 15.39 10.10
N LEU A 248 3.54 16.05 10.59
CA LEU A 248 4.73 15.42 11.14
C LEU A 248 4.61 15.25 12.66
N VAL A 249 4.75 14.02 13.15
CA VAL A 249 4.70 13.69 14.58
C VAL A 249 6.12 13.52 15.12
N GLY A 250 6.58 14.52 15.87
CA GLY A 250 7.92 14.56 16.49
C GLY A 250 9.11 14.58 15.51
N PRO A 251 9.10 15.34 14.41
CA PRO A 251 10.20 15.33 13.43
C PRO A 251 11.52 15.84 14.01
N THR A 252 12.62 15.30 13.49
CA THR A 252 13.97 15.83 13.73
C THR A 252 14.41 16.71 12.56
N ASP A 253 15.24 17.72 12.81
CA ASP A 253 15.76 18.62 11.77
C ASP A 253 16.37 17.86 10.58
N LYS A 254 17.07 16.74 10.85
CA LYS A 254 17.66 15.87 9.83
C LYS A 254 16.61 15.24 8.92
N LEU A 255 15.48 14.79 9.47
CA LEU A 255 14.42 14.18 8.67
C LEU A 255 13.64 15.22 7.87
N ILE A 256 13.48 16.43 8.41
CA ILE A 256 12.87 17.52 7.64
C ILE A 256 13.78 17.89 6.48
N GLN A 257 15.09 18.02 6.69
CA GLN A 257 16.07 18.22 5.61
C GLN A 257 15.96 17.15 4.53
N LYS A 258 15.88 15.88 4.92
CA LYS A 258 15.69 14.76 3.98
C LYS A 258 14.36 14.83 3.23
N LEU A 259 13.30 15.35 3.84
CA LEU A 259 12.02 15.56 3.15
C LEU A 259 12.12 16.68 2.10
N LEU A 260 12.95 17.70 2.34
CA LEU A 260 13.12 18.86 1.46
C LEU A 260 14.11 18.68 0.32
N GLN A 261 14.99 17.69 0.44
CA GLN A 261 16.00 17.38 -0.58
C GLN A 261 15.49 16.78 -1.91
N PRO A 262 14.42 15.97 -1.95
CA PRO A 262 13.98 15.31 -3.17
C PRO A 262 13.49 16.29 -4.24
N SER A 263 13.81 15.99 -5.50
CA SER A 263 13.34 16.70 -6.69
C SER A 263 11.81 16.84 -6.76
N LEU A 264 11.10 15.94 -6.09
CA LEU A 264 9.64 15.98 -5.92
C LEU A 264 9.15 17.34 -5.42
N LEU A 265 9.92 18.02 -4.56
CA LEU A 265 9.53 19.30 -3.95
C LEU A 265 10.17 20.53 -4.62
N TYR A 266 10.96 20.35 -5.69
CA TYR A 266 11.75 21.45 -6.29
C TYR A 266 10.86 22.57 -6.86
N ASN A 267 9.73 22.22 -7.48
CA ASN A 267 8.74 23.15 -8.05
C ASN A 267 7.41 23.15 -7.27
N ILE A 268 7.48 22.95 -5.96
CA ILE A 268 6.28 23.00 -5.13
C ILE A 268 5.73 24.43 -5.07
N HIS A 269 4.41 24.57 -5.21
CA HIS A 269 3.70 25.84 -5.14
C HIS A 269 3.20 26.09 -3.71
N GLU A 270 2.64 25.04 -3.08
CA GLU A 270 2.07 25.09 -1.74
C GLU A 270 2.65 23.97 -0.87
N CYS A 271 3.15 24.30 0.33
CA CYS A 271 3.57 23.29 1.30
C CYS A 271 3.04 23.62 2.70
N TYR A 272 2.19 22.76 3.24
CA TYR A 272 1.61 22.88 4.57
C TYR A 272 2.18 21.80 5.47
N CYS A 273 2.93 22.19 6.50
CA CYS A 273 3.47 21.27 7.50
C CYS A 273 2.85 21.53 8.87
N ARG A 274 2.15 20.53 9.42
CA ARG A 274 1.62 20.53 10.78
C ARG A 274 2.57 19.76 11.70
N PHE A 275 2.73 20.21 12.95
CA PHE A 275 3.59 19.57 13.95
C PHE A 275 2.80 19.26 15.23
N SER A 276 3.11 18.14 15.89
CA SER A 276 2.40 17.64 17.08
C SER A 276 2.44 18.55 18.32
N SER A 277 3.32 19.55 18.36
CA SER A 277 3.47 20.49 19.50
C SER A 277 2.76 21.84 19.29
N GLY A 278 1.92 22.00 18.26
CA GLY A 278 1.29 23.29 17.93
C GLY A 278 2.29 24.36 17.46
N GLN A 279 3.54 23.99 17.23
CA GLN A 279 4.57 24.87 16.68
C GLN A 279 4.47 24.84 15.16
N TYR A 280 3.92 25.90 14.56
CA TYR A 280 4.15 26.21 13.17
C TYR A 280 5.59 26.70 13.03
N VAL A 281 6.55 25.78 12.96
CA VAL A 281 7.91 26.17 12.58
C VAL A 281 7.90 26.38 11.08
N LEU A 282 7.83 27.65 10.70
CA LEU A 282 8.26 28.13 9.40
C LEU A 282 9.74 27.77 9.27
N LEU A 283 10.02 26.58 8.74
CA LEU A 283 11.39 26.13 8.57
C LEU A 283 12.02 27.09 7.54
N LEU A 284 13.04 27.83 7.97
CA LEU A 284 13.86 28.66 7.07
C LEU A 284 14.41 27.89 5.86
N GLN A 285 14.40 26.54 5.90
CA GLN A 285 14.78 25.70 4.77
C GLN A 285 13.74 25.68 3.63
N PHE A 286 12.45 25.93 3.91
CA PHE A 286 11.45 26.13 2.87
C PHE A 286 11.63 27.46 2.13
N LEU A 287 12.24 28.47 2.76
CA LEU A 287 12.54 29.77 2.13
C LEU A 287 13.57 29.68 0.99
N ASN A 288 14.28 28.54 0.86
CA ASN A 288 15.21 28.29 -0.23
C ASN A 288 14.55 27.60 -1.44
N LEU A 289 13.24 27.31 -1.40
CA LEU A 289 12.51 26.79 -2.55
C LEU A 289 12.03 27.96 -3.43
N PRO A 290 12.28 27.94 -4.74
CA PRO A 290 12.24 29.14 -5.58
C PRO A 290 10.84 29.76 -5.79
N LEU A 291 9.75 29.12 -5.34
CA LEU A 291 8.37 29.46 -5.74
C LEU A 291 7.29 29.37 -4.64
N ILE A 292 7.66 29.29 -3.35
CA ILE A 292 6.64 29.08 -2.29
C ILE A 292 5.92 30.39 -1.92
N GLU A 293 4.59 30.39 -2.03
CA GLU A 293 3.73 31.35 -1.33
C GLU A 293 3.52 30.89 0.12
N ILE A 294 3.95 31.70 1.08
CA ILE A 294 3.91 31.35 2.49
C ILE A 294 2.67 31.98 3.13
N LEU A 295 1.72 31.15 3.56
CA LEU A 295 0.67 31.56 4.49
C LEU A 295 1.08 31.20 5.92
N CYS A 296 1.40 32.21 6.72
CA CYS A 296 1.52 32.07 8.17
C CYS A 296 0.14 32.34 8.81
N THR A 297 -0.42 31.36 9.52
CA THR A 297 -1.59 31.55 10.39
C THR A 297 -1.34 30.88 11.73
#